data_AF-A0A381ZYH2-F1
#
_entry.id   AF-A0A381ZYH2-F1
#
_cell.length_a   1.000
_cell.length_b   1.000
_cell.length_c   1.000
_cell.angle_alpha   90.00
_cell.angle_beta   90.00
_cell.angle_gamma   90.00
#
_symmetry.space_group_name_H-M   'P 1'
#
loop_
_entity.id
_entity.type
_entity.pdbx_description
1 polymer ?
#
loop_
_entity_poly.entity_id
_entity_poly.type
_entity_poly.pdbx_seq_one_letter_code
_entity_poly.pdbx_strand_id
1 'polypeptide(L)' 'MTDCIIQARMGSSRLPGKVMMEIDSKHTILDFMINQLEYSKLVDRIIIAT' A
#
# COMPACT_ATOMS: atom_id res chain seq x y z
N MET A 1 5.35 -17.90 10.20
CA MET A 1 5.82 -16.70 9.50
C MET A 1 4.77 -16.37 8.46
N THR A 2 4.10 -15.23 8.61
CA THR A 2 3.00 -14.77 7.76
C THR A 2 3.44 -13.53 7.01
N ASP A 3 3.52 -13.64 5.69
CA ASP A 3 3.90 -12.54 4.82
C ASP A 3 2.65 -11.89 4.21
N CYS A 4 2.62 -10.56 4.17
CA CYS A 4 1.59 -9.78 3.49
C CYS A 4 2.17 -9.22 2.19
N ILE A 5 1.53 -9.52 1.06
CA ILE A 5 1.93 -8.99 -0.25
C ILE A 5 0.91 -7.95 -0.68
N ILE A 6 1.34 -6.69 -0.85
CA ILE A 6 0.52 -5.61 -1.40
C ILE A 6 0.87 -5.46 -2.87
N GLN A 7 -0.11 -5.69 -3.75
CA GLN A 7 0.06 -5.46 -5.18
C GLN A 7 -0.20 -3.98 -5.54
N ALA A 8 0.84 -3.27 -5.98
CA ALA A 8 0.88 -1.83 -6.24
C ALA A 8 0.94 -1.50 -7.75
N ARG A 9 -0.08 -1.93 -8.51
CA ARG A 9 -0.14 -1.69 -9.96
C ARG A 9 -0.39 -0.21 -10.29
N MET A 10 0.44 0.35 -11.16
CA MET A 10 0.32 1.75 -11.62
C MET A 10 -0.66 1.95 -12.80
N GLY A 11 -1.01 0.89 -13.52
CA GLY A 11 -1.77 0.94 -14.77
C GLY A 11 -3.29 1.15 -14.66
N SER A 12 -3.77 1.89 -13.66
CA SER A 12 -5.20 2.17 -13.51
C SER A 12 -5.69 3.14 -14.59
N SER A 13 -6.65 2.72 -15.42
CA SER A 13 -7.19 3.55 -16.51
C SER A 13 -8.31 4.50 -16.08
N ARG A 14 -9.07 4.14 -15.03
CA ARG A 14 -10.19 4.98 -14.52
C ARG A 14 -9.74 6.03 -13.51
N LEU A 15 -8.67 5.74 -12.77
CA LEU A 15 -8.04 6.65 -11.82
C LEU A 15 -6.52 6.52 -11.96
N PRO A 16 -5.90 7.24 -12.90
CA PRO A 16 -4.47 7.15 -13.16
C PRO A 16 -3.65 7.47 -11.91
N GLY A 17 -2.57 6.71 -11.70
CA GLY A 17 -1.67 6.92 -10.56
C GLY A 17 -2.27 6.59 -9.18
N LYS A 18 -3.45 5.94 -9.12
CA LYS A 18 -4.20 5.67 -7.87
C LYS A 18 -3.32 5.30 -6.67
N VAL A 19 -2.42 4.33 -6.80
CA VAL A 19 -1.64 3.82 -5.66
C VAL A 19 -0.72 4.90 -5.06
N MET A 20 -0.19 5.79 -5.90
CA MET A 20 0.68 6.91 -5.51
C MET A 20 -0.09 8.23 -5.35
N MET A 21 -1.43 8.20 -5.43
CA MET A 21 -2.25 9.40 -5.26
C MET A 21 -2.15 9.88 -3.82
N GLU A 22 -1.75 11.15 -3.63
CA GLU A 22 -1.76 11.84 -2.34
C GLU A 22 -3.19 12.01 -1.86
N ILE A 23 -3.47 11.58 -0.64
CA ILE A 23 -4.78 11.74 0.04
C ILE A 23 -4.71 12.89 1.05
N ASP A 24 -3.54 13.13 1.63
CA ASP A 24 -3.24 14.31 2.43
C ASP A 24 -1.87 14.89 2.04
N SER A 25 -1.40 15.88 2.78
CA SER A 25 -0.14 16.58 2.50
C SER A 25 1.14 15.74 2.67
N LYS A 26 1.03 14.51 3.16
CA LYS A 26 2.16 13.65 3.52
C LYS A 26 2.03 12.21 3.05
N HIS A 27 0.82 11.73 2.77
CA HIS A 27 0.54 10.31 2.59
C HIS A 27 -0.21 10.04 1.28
N THR A 28 0.27 9.02 0.58
CA THR A 28 -0.39 8.39 -0.56
C THR A 28 -1.36 7.30 -0.10
N ILE A 29 -2.19 6.79 -1.02
CA ILE A 29 -3.01 5.60 -0.76
C ILE A 29 -2.16 4.42 -0.28
N LEU A 30 -0.96 4.22 -0.86
CA LEU A 30 -0.06 3.14 -0.45
C LEU A 30 0.42 3.30 0.99
N ASP A 31 0.75 4.53 1.40
CA ASP A 31 1.23 4.81 2.76
C ASP A 31 0.18 4.44 3.80
N PHE A 32 -1.09 4.78 3.56
CA PHE A 32 -2.18 4.39 4.47
C PHE A 32 -2.33 2.87 4.59
N MET A 33 -2.12 2.11 3.52
CA MET A 33 -2.17 0.65 3.56
C MET A 33 -1.00 0.07 4.38
N ILE A 34 0.21 0.58 4.18
CA ILE A 34 1.41 0.13 4.91
C ILE A 34 1.27 0.48 6.39
N ASN A 35 0.98 1.74 6.71
CA ASN A 35 0.82 2.23 8.09
C ASN A 35 -0.21 1.41 8.87
N GLN A 36 -1.32 1.03 8.25
CA GLN A 36 -2.33 0.18 8.89
C GLN A 36 -1.81 -1.24 9.19
N LEU A 37 -1.04 -1.82 8.25
CA LEU A 37 -0.52 -3.18 8.39
C LEU A 37 0.63 -3.26 9.40
N GLU A 38 1.36 -2.18 9.62
CA GLU A 38 2.40 -2.10 10.67
C GLU A 38 1.84 -2.32 12.08
N TYR A 39 0.55 -2.04 12.33
CA TYR A 39 -0.10 -2.32 13.62
C TYR A 39 -0.57 -3.78 13.76
N SER A 40 -0.46 -4.60 12.71
CA SER A 40 -0.85 -6.00 12.75
C SER A 40 0.14 -6.83 13.56
N LYS A 41 -0.35 -7.54 14.58
CA LYS A 41 0.46 -8.51 15.36
C LYS A 41 0.65 -9.86 14.66
N LEU A 42 0.03 -10.04 13.49
CA LEU A 42 0.00 -11.31 12.76
C LEU A 42 0.85 -11.31 11.51
N VAL A 43 1.30 -10.13 11.04
CA VAL A 43 2.09 -9.98 9.81
C VAL A 43 3.54 -9.77 10.21
N ASP A 44 4.41 -10.66 9.76
CA ASP A 44 5.84 -10.58 10.06
C ASP A 44 6.59 -9.69 9.05
N ARG A 45 6.12 -9.68 7.80
CA ARG A 45 6.74 -8.94 6.70
C ARG A 45 5.68 -8.39 5.74
N ILE A 46 5.89 -7.16 5.30
CA ILE A 46 5.11 -6.51 4.24
C ILE A 46 5.99 -6.45 2.99
N ILE A 47 5.51 -6.97 1.87
CA ILE A 47 6.19 -7.00 0.58
C ILE A 47 5.35 -6.23 -0.43
N ILE A 48 5.94 -5.23 -1.09
CA ILE A 48 5.29 -4.48 -2.16
C ILE A 48 5.65 -5.10 -3.52
N ALA A 49 4.65 -5.52 -4.29
CA ALA A 49 4.80 -6.08 -5.63
C ALA A 49 4.15 -5.14 -6.66
N THR A 50 4.93 -4.53 -7.55
CA THR A 50 4.48 -3.52 -8.53
C THR A 50 4.17 -4.14 -9.89
#